data_AF-A0A7S2JY57-F1
#
_entry.id   AF-A0A7S2JY57-F1
#
_cell.length_a   1.000
_cell.length_b   1.000
_cell.length_c   1.000
_cell.angle_alpha   90.00
_cell.angle_beta   90.00
_cell.angle_gamma   90.00
#
_symmetry.space_group_name_H-M   'P 1'
#
loop_
_entity.id
_entity.type
_entity.pdbx_description
1 polymer ?
#
loop_
_entity_poly.entity_id
_entity_poly.type
_entity_poly.pdbx_seq_one_letter_code
_entity_poly.pdbx_strand_id
1 'polypeptide(L)'
;AYENDGECDVPQYCPEGTDLADCGGGGAGGQEPGPGNSTAFADMSDDLEDPTACSDIADWVDSYGDTCENYVQQEWCLADGQVGPGWNPTWGSISDYADEGGADATDACCACGRTTSADTEEPEDPTTSSSEPVGD
;
A
#
# COMPACT_ATOMS: atom_id res chain seq x y z
N ALA A 1 -27.92 16.99 -35.08
CA ALA A 1 -27.25 15.86 -34.43
C ALA A 1 -28.08 15.47 -33.22
N TYR A 2 -28.36 14.18 -33.09
CA TYR A 2 -29.13 13.55 -32.03
C TYR A 2 -28.17 12.59 -31.33
N GLU A 3 -28.23 12.46 -30.00
CA GLU A 3 -27.32 11.62 -29.23
C GLU A 3 -27.18 10.21 -29.85
N ASN A 4 -25.94 9.72 -30.06
CA ASN A 4 -25.57 8.40 -30.62
C ASN A 4 -25.60 8.29 -32.16
N ASP A 5 -25.39 9.38 -32.89
CA ASP A 5 -25.23 9.33 -34.36
C ASP A 5 -23.79 9.04 -34.81
N GLY A 6 -22.86 8.83 -33.86
CA GLY A 6 -21.53 8.27 -34.12
C GLY A 6 -20.51 9.30 -34.62
N GLU A 7 -20.85 10.58 -34.56
CA GLU A 7 -19.93 11.69 -34.86
C GLU A 7 -19.80 12.60 -33.63
N CYS A 8 -18.61 13.17 -33.40
CA CYS A 8 -18.43 14.18 -32.36
C CYS A 8 -18.64 15.57 -32.94
N ASP A 9 -19.82 16.16 -32.68
CA ASP A 9 -20.20 17.47 -33.21
C ASP A 9 -20.30 18.59 -32.13
N VAL A 10 -20.10 18.26 -30.85
CA VAL A 10 -20.01 19.22 -29.72
C VAL A 10 -18.58 19.73 -29.55
N PRO A 11 -18.34 21.04 -29.31
CA PRO A 11 -19.29 22.14 -29.06
C PRO A 11 -19.57 23.05 -30.28
N GLN A 12 -19.16 22.64 -31.49
CA GLN A 12 -19.21 23.50 -32.67
C GLN A 12 -20.61 23.55 -33.30
N TYR A 13 -21.35 22.44 -33.26
CA TYR A 13 -22.67 22.31 -33.90
C TYR A 13 -23.82 22.05 -32.91
N CYS A 14 -23.50 21.64 -31.67
CA CYS A 14 -24.47 21.35 -30.62
C CYS A 14 -24.10 22.01 -29.28
N PRO A 15 -25.09 22.30 -28.40
CA PRO A 15 -24.84 22.90 -27.10
C PRO A 15 -23.93 22.03 -26.23
N GLU A 16 -23.14 22.66 -25.36
CA GLU A 16 -22.26 21.96 -24.43
C GLU A 16 -23.06 20.97 -23.55
N GLY A 17 -22.60 19.72 -23.49
CA GLY A 17 -23.20 18.66 -22.68
C GLY A 17 -24.30 17.83 -23.35
N THR A 18 -24.54 18.01 -24.66
CA THR A 18 -25.64 17.33 -25.38
C THR A 18 -25.20 16.18 -26.30
N ASP A 19 -23.90 15.92 -26.42
CA ASP A 19 -23.35 14.89 -27.32
C ASP A 19 -22.06 14.26 -26.75
N LEU A 20 -22.09 13.96 -25.46
CA LEU A 20 -20.94 13.40 -24.75
C LEU A 20 -20.79 11.88 -24.98
N ALA A 21 -21.78 11.24 -25.62
CA ALA A 21 -21.76 9.80 -25.87
C ALA A 21 -20.70 9.42 -26.91
N ASP A 22 -20.63 10.15 -28.02
CA ASP A 22 -19.67 9.90 -29.10
C ASP A 22 -18.39 10.75 -28.95
N CYS A 23 -18.43 11.83 -28.15
CA CYS A 23 -17.29 12.72 -27.91
C CYS A 23 -16.60 12.54 -26.54
N GLY A 24 -16.76 11.37 -25.93
CA GLY A 24 -16.08 10.97 -24.70
C GLY A 24 -14.63 10.53 -24.93
N GLY A 25 -13.76 11.48 -25.28
CA GLY A 25 -12.31 11.39 -25.03
C GLY A 25 -11.57 10.20 -25.64
N GLY A 26 -11.11 10.35 -26.88
CA GLY A 26 -10.01 9.55 -27.44
C GLY A 26 -10.40 8.63 -28.60
N GLY A 27 -10.55 9.22 -29.79
CA GLY A 27 -10.29 8.55 -31.07
C GLY A 27 -11.14 7.32 -31.41
N ALA A 28 -12.35 7.53 -31.91
CA ALA A 28 -13.06 6.51 -32.67
C ALA A 28 -12.67 6.61 -34.15
N GLY A 29 -11.75 5.76 -34.57
CA GLY A 29 -11.39 5.50 -35.95
C GLY A 29 -11.18 4.00 -36.17
N GLY A 30 -12.27 3.23 -36.01
CA GLY A 30 -12.58 1.88 -36.51
C GLY A 30 -11.50 0.78 -36.61
N GLN A 31 -11.76 -0.38 -36.00
CA GLN A 31 -11.74 -1.70 -36.68
C GLN A 31 -12.37 -2.82 -35.81
N GLU A 32 -13.56 -3.28 -36.23
CA GLU A 32 -14.02 -4.67 -36.45
C GLU A 32 -13.86 -5.81 -35.39
N PRO A 33 -14.82 -6.77 -35.33
CA PRO A 33 -14.96 -7.71 -34.22
C PRO A 33 -14.06 -8.95 -34.38
N GLY A 34 -12.98 -9.01 -33.61
CA GLY A 34 -12.21 -10.22 -33.34
C GLY A 34 -12.63 -10.90 -32.03
N PRO A 35 -12.43 -12.22 -31.87
CA PRO A 35 -12.88 -12.92 -30.67
C PRO A 35 -11.92 -12.65 -29.51
N GLY A 36 -12.45 -11.99 -28.48
CA GLY A 36 -11.99 -12.11 -27.10
C GLY A 36 -10.59 -11.56 -26.81
N ASN A 37 -10.54 -10.36 -26.26
CA ASN A 37 -10.33 -10.24 -24.82
C ASN A 37 -10.72 -8.84 -24.40
N SER A 38 -11.71 -8.78 -23.51
CA SER A 38 -12.14 -7.56 -22.85
C SER A 38 -11.00 -6.95 -22.03
N THR A 39 -11.12 -5.63 -21.82
CA THR A 39 -10.42 -4.82 -20.82
C THR A 39 -8.91 -4.68 -20.98
N ALA A 40 -8.47 -3.51 -21.47
CA ALA A 40 -7.46 -2.71 -20.76
C ALA A 40 -7.38 -1.31 -21.38
N PHE A 41 -8.35 -0.47 -21.01
CA PHE A 41 -8.15 0.98 -20.91
C PHE A 41 -7.52 1.32 -19.56
N ALA A 42 -6.55 0.50 -19.11
CA ALA A 42 -5.68 0.87 -18.01
C ALA A 42 -4.55 1.69 -18.63
N ASP A 43 -4.89 2.93 -19.01
CA ASP A 43 -3.92 3.99 -19.24
C ASP A 43 -3.18 4.21 -17.91
N MET A 44 -1.99 3.60 -17.84
CA MET A 44 -1.13 3.37 -16.69
C MET A 44 -0.65 4.68 -16.04
N SER A 45 -1.47 5.24 -15.16
CA SER A 45 -0.97 5.43 -13.79
C SER A 45 -1.09 4.07 -13.12
N ASP A 46 0.00 3.56 -12.52
CA ASP A 46 0.14 2.25 -11.85
C ASP A 46 0.79 1.14 -12.71
N ASP A 47 1.62 0.30 -12.07
CA ASP A 47 2.34 -0.87 -12.58
C ASP A 47 3.76 -0.65 -13.16
N LEU A 48 4.76 -0.59 -12.27
CA LEU A 48 5.94 -1.48 -12.26
C LEU A 48 6.65 -1.38 -10.89
N GLU A 49 6.52 -2.48 -10.14
CA GLU A 49 7.06 -2.78 -8.80
C GLU A 49 6.23 -2.22 -7.62
N ASP A 50 5.14 -2.91 -7.30
CA ASP A 50 4.44 -2.85 -6.02
C ASP A 50 5.44 -3.19 -4.87
N PRO A 51 5.88 -2.23 -4.04
CA PRO A 51 6.65 -2.54 -2.84
C PRO A 51 5.73 -2.90 -1.66
N THR A 52 4.42 -3.04 -1.90
CA THR A 52 3.35 -3.27 -0.92
C THR A 52 3.00 -4.74 -0.73
N ALA A 53 3.70 -5.66 -1.38
CA ALA A 53 3.62 -7.09 -1.11
C ALA A 53 4.37 -7.45 0.18
N CYS A 54 3.85 -6.93 1.28
CA CYS A 54 4.26 -7.32 2.61
C CYS A 54 3.73 -8.74 2.90
N SER A 55 4.65 -9.64 3.23
CA SER A 55 4.37 -11.04 3.48
C SER A 55 4.89 -11.41 4.86
N ASP A 56 4.13 -12.24 5.57
CA ASP A 56 4.57 -12.82 6.83
C ASP A 56 5.81 -13.70 6.58
N ILE A 57 6.74 -13.73 7.54
CA ILE A 57 7.85 -14.70 7.52
C ILE A 57 7.24 -16.09 7.73
N ALA A 58 7.27 -16.91 6.68
CA ALA A 58 6.89 -18.31 6.78
C ALA A 58 7.80 -18.99 7.81
N ASP A 59 7.19 -19.60 8.84
CA ASP A 59 7.83 -20.23 10.00
C ASP A 59 8.31 -19.30 11.12
N TRP A 60 8.01 -17.99 11.08
CA TRP A 60 8.26 -17.16 12.25
C TRP A 60 7.35 -17.54 13.42
N VAL A 61 7.99 -17.64 14.58
CA VAL A 61 7.38 -17.94 15.85
C VAL A 61 8.17 -17.18 16.92
N ASP A 62 7.47 -16.55 17.86
CA ASP A 62 8.16 -15.91 18.98
C ASP A 62 8.85 -16.92 19.91
N SER A 63 9.59 -16.40 20.89
CA SER A 63 10.23 -17.19 21.94
C SER A 63 9.27 -18.04 22.79
N TYR A 64 7.95 -17.82 22.69
CA TYR A 64 6.90 -18.53 23.44
C TYR A 64 6.11 -19.54 22.60
N GLY A 65 6.29 -19.55 21.27
CA GLY A 65 5.60 -20.46 20.36
C GLY A 65 4.40 -19.84 19.63
N ASP A 66 4.22 -18.52 19.68
CA ASP A 66 3.13 -17.81 19.01
C ASP A 66 3.55 -17.33 17.61
N THR A 67 2.68 -17.55 16.63
CA THR A 67 2.91 -17.19 15.22
C THR A 67 2.20 -15.89 14.85
N CYS A 68 2.46 -15.35 13.65
CA CYS A 68 1.72 -14.20 13.13
C CYS A 68 0.19 -14.36 13.22
N GLU A 69 -0.33 -15.58 13.02
CA GLU A 69 -1.77 -15.83 13.13
C GLU A 69 -2.29 -15.64 14.57
N ASN A 70 -1.51 -15.98 15.58
CA ASN A 70 -1.86 -15.75 16.99
C ASN A 70 -1.93 -14.26 17.31
N TYR A 71 -0.92 -13.50 16.87
CA TYR A 71 -0.85 -12.06 17.11
C TYR A 71 -2.02 -11.31 16.47
N VAL A 72 -2.45 -11.73 15.28
CA VAL A 72 -3.62 -11.17 14.59
C VAL A 72 -4.93 -11.59 15.27
N GLN A 73 -5.10 -12.89 15.58
CA GLN A 73 -6.33 -13.39 16.19
C GLN A 73 -6.60 -12.80 17.57
N GLN A 74 -5.54 -12.55 18.34
CA GLN A 74 -5.63 -11.98 19.68
C GLN A 74 -5.53 -10.46 19.68
N GLU A 75 -5.37 -9.82 18.51
CA GLU A 75 -5.19 -8.37 18.39
C GLU A 75 -4.05 -7.85 19.30
N TRP A 76 -2.95 -8.59 19.33
CA TRP A 76 -1.74 -8.28 20.11
C TRP A 76 -0.83 -7.27 19.42
N CYS A 77 -1.01 -7.08 18.10
CA CYS A 77 -0.34 -6.08 17.31
C CYS A 77 -1.34 -5.30 16.43
N LEU A 78 -0.89 -4.17 15.90
CA LEU A 78 -1.59 -3.32 14.95
C LEU A 78 -0.77 -3.19 13.67
N ALA A 79 -1.44 -2.89 12.56
CA ALA A 79 -0.79 -2.63 11.27
C ALA A 79 0.15 -1.41 11.28
N ASP A 80 0.10 -0.58 12.33
CA ASP A 80 0.99 0.56 12.55
C ASP A 80 2.29 0.20 13.28
N GLY A 81 2.61 -1.09 13.51
CA GLY A 81 3.82 -1.48 14.25
C GLY A 81 3.69 -1.34 15.77
N GLN A 82 2.47 -1.21 16.28
CA GLN A 82 2.20 -0.97 17.70
C GLN A 82 1.51 -2.18 18.34
N VAL A 83 1.56 -2.25 19.67
CA VAL A 83 0.79 -3.25 20.42
C VAL A 83 -0.71 -2.99 20.29
N GLY A 84 -1.48 -4.06 20.08
CA GLY A 84 -2.92 -3.99 19.86
C GLY A 84 -3.74 -4.02 21.17
N PRO A 85 -5.07 -3.90 21.07
CA PRO A 85 -5.97 -3.85 22.22
C PRO A 85 -5.99 -5.14 23.06
N GLY A 86 -5.62 -6.28 22.47
CA GLY A 86 -5.48 -7.54 23.20
C GLY A 86 -4.14 -7.69 23.92
N TRP A 87 -3.18 -6.80 23.66
CA TRP A 87 -1.89 -6.81 24.35
C TRP A 87 -2.06 -6.34 25.79
N ASN A 88 -1.55 -7.12 26.74
CA ASN A 88 -1.58 -6.70 28.14
C ASN A 88 -0.38 -5.77 28.44
N PRO A 89 -0.60 -4.55 28.94
CA PRO A 89 0.50 -3.62 29.25
C PRO A 89 1.43 -4.13 30.36
N THR A 90 1.06 -5.17 31.11
CA THR A 90 1.95 -5.79 32.11
C THR A 90 2.94 -6.80 31.52
N TRP A 91 2.77 -7.22 30.27
CA TRP A 91 3.65 -8.18 29.59
C TRP A 91 4.99 -7.56 29.18
N GLY A 92 5.01 -6.25 28.95
CA GLY A 92 6.18 -5.53 28.46
C GLY A 92 5.99 -5.07 27.02
N SER A 93 7.10 -5.02 26.28
CA SER A 93 7.13 -4.59 24.89
C SER A 93 7.02 -5.81 23.96
N ILE A 94 6.50 -5.63 22.76
CA ILE A 94 6.38 -6.73 21.78
C ILE A 94 7.75 -7.30 21.39
N SER A 95 8.79 -6.47 21.42
CA SER A 95 10.18 -6.88 21.16
C SER A 95 10.79 -7.80 22.23
N ASP A 96 10.21 -7.87 23.43
CA ASP A 96 10.60 -8.88 24.43
C ASP A 96 10.20 -10.30 24.00
N TYR A 97 9.32 -10.40 23.01
CA TYR A 97 8.79 -11.62 22.40
C TYR A 97 9.39 -11.83 21.01
N ALA A 98 10.61 -11.35 20.76
CA ALA A 98 11.32 -11.69 19.53
C ALA A 98 11.65 -13.20 19.48
N ASP A 99 11.88 -13.71 18.27
CA ASP A 99 12.39 -15.05 18.02
C ASP A 99 13.90 -15.18 18.35
N GLU A 100 14.49 -16.36 18.11
CA GLU A 100 15.94 -16.57 18.29
C GLU A 100 16.81 -15.67 17.39
N GLY A 101 16.24 -15.15 16.29
CA GLY A 101 16.87 -14.21 15.36
C GLY A 101 16.72 -12.74 15.77
N GLY A 102 15.94 -12.45 16.83
CA GLY A 102 15.65 -11.09 17.27
C GLY A 102 14.54 -10.39 16.49
N ALA A 103 13.78 -11.10 15.65
CA ALA A 103 12.61 -10.54 14.96
C ALA A 103 11.37 -10.68 15.84
N ASP A 104 10.67 -9.57 16.11
CA ASP A 104 9.37 -9.59 16.79
C ASP A 104 8.20 -9.58 15.79
N ALA A 105 6.96 -9.58 16.30
CA ALA A 105 5.79 -9.64 15.45
C ALA A 105 5.71 -8.46 14.47
N THR A 106 6.22 -7.28 14.82
CA THR A 106 6.24 -6.10 13.92
C THR A 106 7.25 -6.26 12.78
N ASP A 107 8.31 -7.04 13.00
CA ASP A 107 9.33 -7.34 11.98
C ASP A 107 8.98 -8.56 11.13
N ALA A 108 8.16 -9.48 11.67
CA ALA A 108 7.84 -10.74 11.04
C ALA A 108 6.49 -10.76 10.33
N CYS A 109 5.51 -10.02 10.87
CA CYS A 109 4.12 -10.14 10.48
C CYS A 109 3.62 -8.87 9.80
N CYS A 110 3.03 -9.06 8.63
CA CYS A 110 2.51 -7.98 7.82
C CYS A 110 1.35 -7.24 8.50
N ALA A 111 0.45 -8.00 9.11
CA ALA A 111 -0.65 -7.45 9.86
C ALA A 111 -0.22 -6.65 11.10
N CYS A 112 1.04 -6.82 11.53
CA CYS A 112 1.65 -6.09 12.63
C CYS A 112 2.52 -4.91 12.16
N GLY A 113 2.42 -4.52 10.87
CA GLY A 113 3.11 -3.33 10.35
C GLY A 113 4.51 -3.58 9.80
N ARG A 114 4.87 -4.84 9.52
CA ARG A 114 6.11 -5.15 8.81
C ARG A 114 6.16 -4.36 7.51
N THR A 115 7.24 -3.61 7.30
CA THR A 115 7.56 -3.05 5.99
C THR A 115 8.60 -3.93 5.32
N THR A 116 8.53 -4.09 4.00
CA THR A 116 9.44 -4.95 3.22
C THR A 116 10.87 -4.40 3.11
N SER A 117 11.17 -3.29 3.79
CA SER A 117 12.51 -2.78 3.95
C SER A 117 13.08 -3.26 5.27
N ALA A 118 14.17 -4.02 5.20
CA ALA A 118 15.17 -4.02 6.25
C ALA A 118 15.72 -2.58 6.41
N ASP A 119 14.95 -1.71 7.05
CA ASP A 119 15.49 -0.56 7.79
C ASP A 119 15.95 -1.10 9.15
N THR A 120 16.93 -1.99 9.09
CA THR A 120 17.88 -2.11 10.18
C THR A 120 18.78 -0.88 10.07
N GLU A 121 18.42 0.19 10.76
CA GLU A 121 19.29 1.08 11.54
C GLU A 121 18.39 2.21 12.11
N GLU A 122 17.86 2.03 13.31
CA GLU A 122 18.39 2.68 14.53
C GLU A 122 17.52 3.91 14.91
N PRO A 123 17.03 4.04 16.16
CA PRO A 123 16.36 5.25 16.62
C PRO A 123 17.39 6.39 16.80
N GLU A 124 17.93 6.90 15.69
CA GLU A 124 18.62 8.18 15.66
C GLU A 124 17.96 9.07 14.61
N ASP A 125 17.01 9.86 15.09
CA ASP A 125 17.09 11.28 14.77
C ASP A 125 18.37 11.84 15.43
N PRO A 126 19.47 12.14 14.71
CA PRO A 126 20.27 13.30 15.05
C PRO A 126 19.68 14.48 14.27
N THR A 127 18.41 14.82 14.52
CA THR A 127 17.96 16.21 14.31
C THR A 127 18.67 17.08 15.35
N THR A 128 19.96 17.36 15.15
CA THR A 128 20.64 18.60 15.57
C THR A 128 22.14 18.47 15.29
N SER A 129 22.51 18.47 14.01
CA SER A 129 23.81 19.01 13.64
C SER A 129 23.70 20.54 13.56
N SER A 130 24.63 21.23 14.24
CA SER A 130 24.92 22.67 14.26
C SER A 130 23.99 23.57 15.07
N SER A 131 24.38 24.01 16.28
CA SER A 131 25.48 24.97 16.42
C SER A 131 26.15 24.92 17.80
N GLU A 132 27.43 24.57 17.84
CA GLU A 132 28.32 24.72 19.00
C GLU A 132 28.77 26.20 19.18
N PRO A 133 29.09 26.66 20.40
CA PRO A 133 29.58 28.02 20.68
C PRO A 133 31.09 28.16 20.44
N VAL A 134 31.50 29.22 19.73
CA VAL A 134 32.92 29.67 19.73
C VAL A 134 33.22 30.40 21.03
N GLY A 135 34.09 29.82 21.85
CA GLY A 135 34.68 30.48 23.02
C GLY A 135 35.89 31.34 22.61
N ASP A 136 35.98 32.53 23.18
CA ASP A 136 37.14 33.45 23.20
C ASP A 136 37.54 33.71 24.66
#